data_AF-A0A486XLJ7-F1
#
_entry.id   AF-A0A486XLJ7-F1
#
_cell.length_a   1.000
_cell.length_b   1.000
_cell.length_c   1.000
_cell.angle_alpha   90.00
_cell.angle_beta   90.00
_cell.angle_gamma   90.00
#
_symmetry.space_group_name_H-M   'P 1'
#
loop_
_entity.id
_entity.type
_entity.pdbx_description
1 polymer ?
#
loop_
_entity_poly.entity_id
_entity_poly.type
_entity_poly.pdbx_seq_one_letter_code
_entity_poly.pdbx_strand_id
1 'polypeptide(L)'
;MTYMLVLFLVLINWLAIAAYRKLRLLRSISQIELEVELEMQSRAHQLLVRRDKMEAGALKEQLDLAEEQWKGDLAEYMEEFEQEALLRSKRRLNRV
;
A
#
# COMPACT_ATOMS: atom_id res chain seq x y z
N MET A 1 31.04 41.79 2.56
CA MET A 1 31.32 40.49 3.20
C MET A 1 30.15 40.00 4.03
N THR A 2 29.68 40.75 5.03
CA THR A 2 28.51 40.41 5.87
C THR A 2 27.21 40.18 5.08
N TYR A 3 26.89 41.03 4.10
CA TYR A 3 25.68 40.85 3.27
C TYR A 3 25.70 39.57 2.43
N MET A 4 26.87 39.11 1.98
CA MET A 4 27.00 37.84 1.26
C MET A 4 26.77 36.64 2.18
N LEU A 5 27.26 36.71 3.43
CA LEU A 5 27.00 35.68 4.44
C LEU A 5 25.51 35.61 4.79
N VAL A 6 24.84 36.76 4.93
CA VAL A 6 23.39 36.81 5.17
C VAL A 6 22.62 36.20 4.01
N LEU A 7 22.97 36.54 2.76
CA LEU A 7 22.32 35.97 1.57
C LEU A 7 22.51 34.44 1.48
N PHE A 8 23.72 33.97 1.80
CA PHE A 8 24.04 32.55 1.84
C PHE A 8 23.25 31.79 2.91
N LEU A 9 23.12 32.37 4.12
CA LEU A 9 22.28 31.79 5.17
C LEU A 9 20.81 31.72 4.77
N VAL A 10 20.28 32.74 4.11
CA VAL A 10 18.90 32.74 3.60
C VAL A 10 18.71 31.64 2.55
N LEU A 11 19.65 31.47 1.62
CA LEU A 11 19.61 30.42 0.61
C LEU A 11 19.64 29.03 1.21
N ILE A 12 20.51 28.77 2.20
CA ILE A 12 20.58 27.47 2.89
C ILE A 12 19.27 27.18 3.62
N ASN A 13 18.71 28.16 4.33
CA ASN A 13 17.44 27.98 5.03
C ASN A 13 16.30 27.70 4.05
N TRP A 14 16.28 28.40 2.91
CA TRP A 14 15.30 28.14 1.86
C TRP A 14 15.41 26.71 1.31
N LEU A 15 16.63 26.26 1.01
CA LEU A 15 16.91 24.89 0.56
C LEU A 15 16.51 23.86 1.61
N ALA A 16 16.82 24.10 2.88
CA ALA A 16 16.45 23.21 3.98
C ALA A 16 14.93 23.08 4.13
N ILE A 17 14.20 24.20 4.02
CA ILE A 17 12.72 24.19 4.06
C ILE A 17 12.15 23.44 2.86
N ALA A 18 12.70 23.66 1.66
CA ALA A 18 12.26 22.98 0.45
C ALA A 18 12.49 21.45 0.54
N ALA A 19 13.67 21.04 1.02
CA ALA A 19 14.01 19.63 1.24
C ALA A 19 13.12 19.01 2.31
N TYR A 20 12.90 19.69 3.44
CA TYR A 20 12.03 19.23 4.51
C TYR A 20 10.59 18.99 4.02
N ARG A 21 10.04 19.92 3.23
CA ARG A 21 8.70 19.77 2.63
C ARG A 21 8.63 18.54 1.71
N LYS A 22 9.62 18.37 0.82
CA LYS A 22 9.67 17.19 -0.05
C LYS A 22 9.77 15.88 0.74
N LEU A 23 10.68 15.81 1.71
CA LEU A 23 10.88 14.62 2.55
C LEU A 23 9.62 14.27 3.36
N ARG A 24 8.91 15.28 3.87
CA ARG A 24 7.65 15.07 4.59
C ARG A 24 6.56 14.45 3.69
N LEU A 25 6.44 14.92 2.45
CA LEU A 25 5.49 14.36 1.47
C LEU A 25 5.86 12.94 1.05
N LEU A 26 7.16 12.68 0.85
CA LEU A 26 7.68 11.34 0.55
C LEU A 26 7.40 10.35 1.68
N ARG A 27 7.56 10.80 2.93
CA ARG A 27 7.29 9.98 4.12
C ARG A 27 5.82 9.57 4.21
N SER A 28 4.88 10.49 3.98
CA SER A 28 3.45 10.14 4.04
C SER A 28 3.05 9.16 2.93
N ILE A 29 3.59 9.33 1.72
CA ILE A 29 3.31 8.39 0.61
C ILE A 29 3.85 7.00 0.93
N SER A 30 5.08 6.92 1.49
CA SER A 30 5.68 5.65 1.88
C SER A 30 4.94 4.94 3.00
N GLN A 31 4.32 5.68 3.94
CA GLN A 31 3.52 5.08 5.01
C GLN A 31 2.21 4.51 4.47
N ILE A 32 1.52 5.24 3.60
CA ILE A 32 0.27 4.78 2.98
C ILE A 32 0.53 3.52 2.14
N GLU A 33 1.63 3.47 1.38
CA GLU A 33 1.98 2.29 0.59
C GLU A 33 2.24 1.05 1.48
N LEU A 34 2.87 1.24 2.65
CA LEU A 34 3.13 0.16 3.60
C LEU A 34 1.85 -0.34 4.27
N GLU A 35 0.96 0.56 4.68
CA GLU A 35 -0.33 0.20 5.31
C GLU A 35 -1.21 -0.60 4.36
N VAL A 36 -1.27 -0.19 3.10
CA VAL A 36 -2.04 -0.89 2.05
C VAL A 36 -1.47 -2.28 1.78
N GLU A 37 -0.14 -2.43 1.71
CA GLU A 37 0.49 -3.74 1.53
C GLU A 37 0.22 -4.68 2.72
N LEU A 38 0.23 -4.15 3.94
CA LEU A 38 -0.13 -4.91 5.15
C LEU A 38 -1.61 -5.32 5.15
N GLU A 39 -2.52 -4.45 4.71
CA GLU A 39 -3.95 -4.78 4.60
C GLU A 39 -4.18 -5.90 3.57
N MET A 40 -3.58 -5.78 2.39
CA MET A 40 -3.68 -6.80 1.33
C MET A 40 -3.11 -8.15 1.80
N GLN A 41 -1.96 -8.14 2.47
CA GLN A 41 -1.36 -9.34 3.04
C GLN A 41 -2.25 -9.97 4.13
N SER A 42 -2.89 -9.15 4.98
CA SER A 42 -3.83 -9.63 5.99
C SER A 42 -5.07 -10.27 5.36
N ARG A 43 -5.66 -9.64 4.33
CA ARG A 43 -6.82 -10.20 3.60
C ARG A 43 -6.46 -11.52 2.93
N ALA A 44 -5.31 -11.61 2.25
CA ALA A 44 -4.82 -12.85 1.66
C ALA A 44 -4.70 -13.97 2.70
N HIS A 45 -4.13 -13.65 3.88
CA HIS A 45 -4.01 -14.62 4.96
C HIS A 45 -5.36 -15.11 5.47
N GLN A 46 -6.35 -14.21 5.63
CA GLN A 46 -7.70 -14.59 6.04
C GLN A 46 -8.39 -15.51 5.01
N LEU A 47 -8.23 -15.23 3.71
CA LEU A 47 -8.74 -16.08 2.64
C LEU A 47 -8.13 -17.48 2.67
N LEU A 48 -6.82 -17.59 2.90
CA LEU A 48 -6.13 -18.88 3.04
C LEU A 48 -6.62 -19.65 4.27
N VAL A 49 -6.70 -19.00 5.43
CA VAL A 49 -7.21 -19.65 6.66
C VAL A 49 -8.65 -20.11 6.48
N ARG A 50 -9.48 -19.34 5.76
CA ARG A 50 -10.86 -19.73 5.45
C ARG A 50 -10.90 -20.94 4.53
N ARG A 51 -9.99 -21.02 3.55
CA ARG A 51 -9.83 -22.19 2.68
C ARG A 51 -9.44 -23.44 3.46
N ASP A 52 -8.43 -23.33 4.33
CA ASP A 52 -7.97 -24.45 5.16
C ASP A 52 -9.09 -24.98 6.07
N LYS A 53 -9.91 -24.08 6.64
CA LYS A 53 -11.08 -24.46 7.47
C LYS A 53 -12.16 -25.22 6.67
N MET A 54 -12.37 -24.85 5.41
CA MET A 54 -13.30 -25.57 4.53
C MET A 54 -12.74 -26.94 4.14
N GLU A 55 -11.46 -27.04 3.80
CA GLU A 55 -10.79 -28.30 3.44
C GLU A 55 -10.69 -29.28 4.61
N ALA A 56 -10.49 -28.78 5.83
CA ALA A 56 -10.52 -29.57 7.06
C ALA A 56 -11.92 -30.16 7.39
N GLY A 57 -12.94 -29.87 6.57
CA GLY A 57 -14.29 -30.43 6.73
C GLY A 57 -15.06 -29.86 7.93
N ALA A 58 -14.70 -28.64 8.39
CA ALA A 58 -15.41 -27.99 9.49
C ALA A 58 -16.81 -27.47 9.10
N LEU A 59 -17.12 -27.38 7.80
CA LEU A 59 -18.35 -26.81 7.22
C LEU A 59 -19.17 -27.85 6.43
N LYS A 60 -19.37 -29.05 6.99
CA LYS A 60 -20.01 -30.19 6.28
C LYS A 60 -21.44 -29.95 5.77
N GLU A 61 -22.22 -29.05 6.37
CA GLU A 61 -23.63 -28.81 5.98
C GLU A 61 -23.82 -27.60 5.03
N GLN A 62 -22.79 -26.79 4.81
CA GLN A 62 -22.87 -25.57 3.97
C GLN A 62 -21.64 -25.38 3.06
N LEU A 63 -20.93 -26.47 2.76
CA LEU A 63 -19.66 -26.43 2.05
C LEU A 63 -19.77 -25.75 0.69
N ASP A 64 -20.79 -26.09 -0.10
CA ASP A 64 -20.98 -25.55 -1.46
C ASP A 64 -21.21 -24.04 -1.43
N LEU A 65 -22.05 -23.55 -0.50
CA LEU A 65 -22.35 -22.13 -0.36
C LEU A 65 -21.16 -21.34 0.19
N ALA A 66 -20.41 -21.91 1.15
CA ALA A 66 -19.21 -21.31 1.69
C ALA A 66 -18.05 -21.27 0.68
N GLU A 67 -17.95 -22.29 -0.18
CA GLU A 67 -16.96 -22.36 -1.24
C GLU A 67 -17.26 -21.36 -2.36
N GLU A 68 -18.53 -21.20 -2.74
CA GLU A 68 -18.95 -20.21 -3.73
C GLU A 68 -18.72 -18.77 -3.23
N GLN A 69 -19.05 -18.49 -1.97
CA GLN A 69 -18.73 -17.22 -1.31
C GLN A 69 -17.22 -16.96 -1.26
N TRP A 70 -16.42 -17.96 -0.89
CA TRP A 70 -14.97 -17.81 -0.84
C TRP A 70 -14.36 -17.55 -2.22
N LYS A 71 -14.89 -18.19 -3.28
CA LYS A 71 -14.48 -17.91 -4.67
C LYS A 71 -14.81 -16.47 -5.07
N GLY A 72 -15.96 -15.95 -4.65
CA GLY A 72 -16.34 -14.55 -4.83
C GLY A 72 -15.37 -13.59 -4.13
N ASP A 73 -15.16 -13.81 -2.83
CA ASP A 73 -14.24 -13.00 -2.01
C ASP A 73 -12.80 -13.04 -2.57
N LEU A 74 -12.36 -14.19 -3.09
CA LEU A 74 -11.06 -14.33 -3.74
C LEU A 74 -10.99 -13.57 -5.07
N ALA A 75 -12.05 -13.61 -5.89
CA ALA A 75 -12.09 -12.90 -7.16
C ALA A 75 -12.04 -11.38 -6.94
N GLU A 76 -12.79 -10.86 -5.97
CA GLU A 76 -12.76 -9.45 -5.58
C GLU A 76 -11.36 -9.04 -5.08
N TYR A 77 -10.76 -9.86 -4.20
CA TYR A 77 -9.38 -9.62 -3.74
C TYR A 77 -8.37 -9.59 -4.89
N MET A 78 -8.49 -10.51 -5.86
CA MET A 78 -7.59 -10.55 -7.02
C MET A 78 -7.75 -9.32 -7.91
N GLU A 79 -8.98 -8.85 -8.12
CA GLU A 79 -9.25 -7.62 -8.88
C GLU A 79 -8.66 -6.39 -8.18
N GLU A 80 -8.88 -6.24 -6.87
CA GLU A 80 -8.28 -5.16 -6.07
C GLU A 80 -6.75 -5.20 -6.14
N PHE A 81 -6.15 -6.39 -6.01
CA PHE A 81 -4.70 -6.58 -6.09
C PHE A 81 -4.12 -6.18 -7.45
N GLU A 82 -4.77 -6.56 -8.55
CA GLU A 82 -4.34 -6.16 -9.90
C GLU A 82 -4.45 -4.65 -10.12
N GLN A 83 -5.54 -4.03 -9.65
CA GLN A 83 -5.71 -2.58 -9.72
C GLN A 83 -4.61 -1.86 -8.94
N GLU A 84 -4.28 -2.31 -7.73
CA GLU A 84 -3.17 -1.75 -6.97
C GLU A 84 -1.81 -1.95 -7.64
N ALA A 85 -1.55 -3.12 -8.20
CA ALA A 85 -0.32 -3.40 -8.93
C ALA A 85 -0.15 -2.45 -10.13
N LEU A 86 -1.24 -2.18 -10.86
CA LEU A 86 -1.30 -1.20 -11.94
C LEU A 86 -1.07 0.23 -11.43
N LEU A 87 -1.61 0.60 -10.27
CA LEU A 87 -1.36 1.92 -9.67
C LEU A 87 0.10 2.08 -9.23
N ARG A 88 0.72 1.02 -8.68
CA ARG A 88 2.14 1.00 -8.31
C ARG A 88 3.04 1.07 -9.54
N SER A 89 2.67 0.42 -10.65
CA SER A 89 3.43 0.49 -11.90
C SER A 89 3.35 1.89 -12.53
N LYS A 90 2.15 2.49 -12.60
CA LYS A 90 1.95 3.88 -13.07
C LYS A 90 2.73 4.90 -12.21
N ARG A 91 2.71 4.75 -10.88
CA ARG A 91 3.46 5.62 -9.97
C ARG A 91 4.97 5.50 -10.17
N ARG A 92 5.50 4.29 -10.40
CA ARG A 92 6.93 4.09 -10.71
C ARG A 92 7.32 4.76 -12.04
N LEU A 93 6.49 4.64 -13.07
CA LEU A 93 6.71 5.28 -14.37
C LEU A 93 6.71 6.81 -14.30
N ASN A 94 5.85 7.42 -13.48
CA ASN A 94 5.82 8.88 -13.28
C ASN A 94 6.95 9.42 -12.37
N ARG A 95 7.77 8.56 -11.77
CA ARG A 95 8.88 8.96 -10.87
C ARG A 95 10.24 8.98 -11.57
N VAL A 96 10.34 8.42 -12.78
CA VAL A 96 11.53 8.41 -13.66
C VAL A 96 11.38 9.51 -14.71
#